data_AF-A0A2V5MV00-F1
#
_entry.id   AF-A0A2V5MV00-F1
#
_cell.length_a   1.000
_cell.length_b   1.000
_cell.length_c   1.000
_cell.angle_alpha   90.00
_cell.angle_beta   90.00
_cell.angle_gamma   90.00
#
_symmetry.space_group_name_H-M   'P 1'
#
loop_
_entity.id
_entity.type
_entity.pdbx_description
1 polymer ?
#
loop_
_entity_poly.entity_id
_entity_poly.type
_entity_poly.pdbx_seq_one_letter_code
_entity_poly.pdbx_strand_id
1 'polypeptide(L)'
;LHADRFSAYRLGGVLPFASEFPLDVPGYYFQELSARRLALLNAQYSFPFEPRKQWNGTLYAATGFVDYLAGLSQPGHWHSGLGGGITYRSPAGSWFITLIYAYGVDAIRDHGRGANQIGILFQYDLEAKAKWFSPAVSPYRSRGAERLFRD
;
A
#
# COMPACT_ATOMS: atom_id res chain seq x y z
N LEU A 1 -9.73 -7.83 -28.63
CA LEU A 1 -10.06 -7.47 -27.23
C LEU A 1 -9.75 -5.97 -27.06
N HIS A 2 -10.76 -5.11 -27.00
CA HIS A 2 -10.58 -3.67 -26.74
C HIS A 2 -10.64 -3.43 -25.23
N ALA A 3 -9.62 -3.87 -24.50
CA ALA A 3 -9.45 -3.54 -23.09
C ALA A 3 -8.85 -2.13 -22.98
N ASP A 4 -9.66 -1.13 -23.26
CA ASP A 4 -9.32 0.26 -23.02
C ASP A 4 -9.15 0.48 -21.49
N ARG A 5 -8.17 1.30 -21.09
CA ARG A 5 -7.84 1.59 -19.67
C ARG A 5 -9.02 2.17 -18.89
N PHE A 6 -9.99 2.79 -19.55
CA PHE A 6 -11.17 3.38 -18.93
C PHE A 6 -12.33 2.39 -18.76
N SER A 7 -12.27 1.22 -19.41
CA SER A 7 -13.38 0.25 -19.43
C SER A 7 -13.22 -0.94 -18.48
N ALA A 8 -12.06 -1.12 -17.85
CA ALA A 8 -11.78 -2.27 -17.00
C ALA A 8 -10.98 -1.90 -15.73
N TYR A 9 -11.42 -2.43 -14.60
CA TYR A 9 -10.69 -2.39 -13.34
C TYR A 9 -9.61 -3.46 -13.33
N ARG A 10 -8.43 -3.13 -12.79
CA ARG A 10 -7.33 -4.09 -12.65
C ARG A 10 -6.99 -4.27 -11.18
N LEU A 11 -7.07 -5.51 -10.71
CA LEU A 11 -6.78 -5.89 -9.33
C LEU A 11 -5.49 -6.71 -9.27
N GLY A 12 -4.82 -6.72 -8.12
CA GLY A 12 -3.59 -7.48 -7.95
C GLY A 12 -2.82 -7.12 -6.70
N GLY A 13 -1.56 -7.56 -6.59
CA GLY A 13 -0.72 -7.20 -5.45
C GLY A 13 -0.40 -5.70 -5.39
N VAL A 14 -0.13 -5.19 -4.19
CA VAL A 14 0.25 -3.79 -3.98
C VAL A 14 1.63 -3.52 -4.57
N LEU A 15 1.69 -2.54 -5.46
CA LEU A 15 2.91 -1.78 -5.73
C LEU A 15 2.71 -0.38 -5.13
N PRO A 16 3.43 0.00 -4.06
CA PRO A 16 3.28 1.30 -3.44
C PRO A 16 3.46 2.43 -4.48
N PHE A 17 2.59 3.44 -4.44
CA PHE A 17 2.56 4.59 -5.35
C PHE A 17 2.16 4.33 -6.81
N ALA A 18 1.73 3.11 -7.18
CA ALA A 18 1.26 2.85 -8.53
C ALA A 18 -0.20 3.28 -8.80
N SER A 19 -0.99 3.51 -7.74
CA SER A 19 -2.38 3.95 -7.83
C SER A 19 -2.78 4.76 -6.59
N GLU A 20 -3.64 5.76 -6.77
CA GLU A 20 -4.30 6.50 -5.67
C GLU A 20 -5.29 5.62 -4.91
N PHE A 21 -5.95 4.70 -5.63
CA PHE A 21 -6.85 3.68 -5.06
C PHE A 21 -6.39 2.30 -5.53
N PRO A 22 -5.46 1.65 -4.83
CA PRO A 22 -5.05 0.29 -5.17
C PRO A 22 -6.20 -0.66 -4.92
N LEU A 23 -6.58 -1.43 -5.94
CA LEU A 23 -7.52 -2.55 -5.82
C LEU A 23 -6.73 -3.81 -5.49
N ASP A 24 -6.27 -3.89 -4.25
CA ASP A 24 -5.27 -4.85 -3.85
C ASP A 24 -5.85 -6.18 -3.35
N VAL A 25 -5.24 -7.27 -3.79
CA VAL A 25 -5.47 -8.60 -3.23
C VAL A 25 -4.10 -9.19 -2.88
N PRO A 26 -3.77 -9.39 -1.59
CA PRO A 26 -2.46 -9.85 -1.16
C PRO A 26 -2.09 -11.19 -1.81
N GLY A 27 -0.84 -11.32 -2.26
CA GLY A 27 -0.33 -12.55 -2.88
C GLY A 27 -0.55 -12.65 -4.40
N TYR A 28 -1.28 -11.71 -5.00
CA TYR A 28 -1.44 -11.61 -6.45
C TYR A 28 -0.32 -10.77 -7.06
N TYR A 29 -0.07 -10.94 -8.35
CA TYR A 29 0.81 -10.08 -9.12
C TYR A 29 0.14 -8.73 -9.40
N PHE A 30 0.91 -7.68 -9.67
CA PHE A 30 0.36 -6.35 -9.94
C PHE A 30 -0.53 -6.38 -11.20
N GLN A 31 -1.78 -5.91 -11.07
CA GLN A 31 -2.78 -5.90 -12.15
C GLN A 31 -3.06 -7.28 -12.78
N GLU A 32 -2.96 -8.36 -12.02
CA GLU A 32 -3.19 -9.73 -12.48
C GLU A 32 -4.63 -10.00 -12.95
N LEU A 33 -5.64 -9.40 -12.30
CA LEU A 33 -7.05 -9.64 -12.58
C LEU A 33 -7.66 -8.46 -13.34
N SER A 34 -8.43 -8.74 -14.40
CA SER A 34 -9.15 -7.73 -15.19
C SER A 34 -10.66 -7.89 -15.04
N ALA A 35 -11.30 -6.92 -14.40
CA ALA A 35 -12.70 -6.95 -14.02
C ALA A 35 -13.52 -5.85 -14.70
N ARG A 36 -14.74 -6.17 -15.12
CA ARG A 36 -15.76 -5.18 -15.51
C ARG A 36 -16.46 -4.60 -14.28
N ARG A 37 -16.73 -5.45 -13.29
CA ARG A 37 -17.34 -5.08 -12.00
C ARG A 37 -16.62 -5.82 -10.89
N LEU A 38 -16.52 -5.21 -9.72
CA LEU A 38 -15.91 -5.82 -8.56
C LEU A 38 -16.56 -5.34 -7.27
N ALA A 39 -16.47 -6.19 -6.25
CA ALA A 39 -16.63 -5.82 -4.86
C ALA A 39 -15.37 -6.28 -4.12
N LEU A 40 -14.73 -5.39 -3.38
CA LEU A 40 -13.49 -5.69 -2.65
C LEU A 40 -13.64 -5.22 -1.21
N LEU A 41 -13.32 -6.11 -0.27
CA LEU A 41 -13.24 -5.81 1.15
C LEU A 41 -11.79 -5.99 1.60
N ASN A 42 -11.22 -4.92 2.15
CA ASN A 42 -9.87 -4.90 2.69
C ASN A 42 -9.88 -4.66 4.19
N ALA A 43 -9.00 -5.36 4.89
CA ALA A 43 -8.73 -5.19 6.30
C ALA A 43 -7.22 -5.04 6.52
N GLN A 44 -6.84 -4.02 7.27
CA GLN A 44 -5.45 -3.78 7.66
C GLN A 44 -5.38 -3.44 9.14
N TYR A 45 -4.42 -4.04 9.83
CA TYR A 45 -4.16 -3.76 11.24
C TYR A 45 -2.66 -3.58 11.48
N SER A 46 -2.27 -2.42 12.02
CA SER A 46 -0.89 -2.09 12.35
C SER A 46 -0.70 -1.95 13.84
N PHE A 47 0.40 -2.47 14.37
CA PHE A 47 0.71 -2.45 15.79
C PHE A 47 2.20 -2.26 16.06
N PRO A 48 2.59 -1.48 17.08
CA PRO A 48 3.99 -1.31 17.43
C PRO A 48 4.53 -2.53 18.17
N PHE A 49 5.77 -2.93 17.88
CA PHE A 49 6.45 -3.99 18.64
C PHE A 49 7.13 -3.45 19.91
N GLU A 50 7.43 -2.15 19.94
CA GLU A 50 8.16 -1.53 21.04
C GLU A 50 7.63 -0.13 21.39
N PRO A 51 7.88 0.37 22.62
CA PRO A 51 7.40 1.68 23.07
C PRO A 51 7.91 2.86 22.22
N ARG A 52 9.10 2.73 21.62
CA ARG A 52 9.70 3.76 20.75
C ARG A 52 9.06 3.81 19.36
N LYS A 53 8.21 2.84 19.02
CA LYS A 53 7.44 2.73 17.76
C LYS A 53 8.31 2.78 16.50
N GLN A 54 9.60 2.46 16.58
CA GLN A 54 10.48 2.39 15.40
C GLN A 54 10.16 1.13 14.61
N TRP A 55 9.81 0.05 15.32
CA TRP A 55 9.36 -1.21 14.73
C TRP A 55 7.85 -1.36 14.82
N ASN A 56 7.21 -1.61 13.68
CA ASN A 56 5.78 -1.86 13.58
C ASN A 56 5.50 -3.12 12.76
N GLY A 57 4.60 -3.95 13.27
CA GLY A 57 3.97 -5.03 12.52
C GLY A 57 2.75 -4.52 11.79
N THR A 58 2.43 -5.12 10.65
CA THR A 58 1.15 -4.90 9.97
C THR A 58 0.63 -6.21 9.43
N LEU A 59 -0.68 -6.43 9.54
CA LEU A 59 -1.41 -7.52 8.94
C LEU A 59 -2.35 -6.95 7.88
N TYR A 60 -2.48 -7.66 6.77
CA TYR A 60 -3.33 -7.31 5.64
C TYR A 60 -4.18 -8.53 5.30
N ALA A 61 -5.45 -8.32 5.02
CA ALA A 61 -6.33 -9.32 4.44
C ALA A 61 -7.25 -8.63 3.43
N ALA A 62 -7.48 -9.29 2.32
CA ALA A 62 -8.46 -8.85 1.33
C ALA A 62 -9.27 -10.05 0.87
N THR A 63 -10.53 -9.76 0.55
CA THR A 63 -11.34 -10.70 -0.21
C THR A 63 -12.24 -9.95 -1.16
N GLY A 64 -12.37 -10.45 -2.37
CA GLY A 64 -13.08 -9.76 -3.43
C GLY A 64 -13.83 -10.71 -4.35
N PHE A 65 -14.94 -10.21 -4.87
CA PHE A 65 -15.71 -10.83 -5.93
C PHE A 65 -15.49 -10.06 -7.23
N VAL A 66 -15.13 -10.77 -8.29
CA VAL A 66 -14.76 -10.20 -9.59
C VAL A 66 -15.66 -10.74 -10.70
N ASP A 67 -16.30 -9.83 -11.42
CA ASP A 67 -16.94 -10.11 -12.70
C ASP A 67 -15.96 -9.73 -13.82
N TYR A 68 -15.40 -10.74 -14.49
CA TYR A 68 -14.27 -10.56 -15.40
C TYR A 68 -14.64 -9.83 -16.68
N LEU A 69 -13.63 -9.22 -17.30
CA LEU A 69 -13.76 -8.81 -18.70
C LEU A 69 -13.87 -10.05 -19.61
N ALA A 70 -14.78 -10.01 -20.59
CA ALA A 70 -14.98 -11.10 -21.53
C ALA A 70 -13.65 -11.48 -22.23
N GLY A 71 -13.30 -12.77 -22.18
CA GLY A 71 -12.05 -13.30 -22.74
C GLY A 71 -10.84 -13.25 -21.78
N LEU A 72 -10.99 -12.70 -20.58
CA LEU A 72 -9.99 -12.71 -19.49
C LEU A 72 -10.52 -13.43 -18.24
N SER A 73 -11.59 -14.20 -18.37
CA SER A 73 -12.20 -14.95 -17.27
C SER A 73 -11.29 -16.05 -16.77
N GLN A 74 -11.15 -16.16 -15.45
CA GLN A 74 -10.51 -17.29 -14.81
C GLN A 74 -11.54 -18.16 -14.08
N PRO A 75 -11.22 -19.44 -13.77
CA PRO A 75 -12.09 -20.30 -12.98
C PRO A 75 -12.39 -19.76 -11.58
N GLY A 76 -13.65 -19.39 -11.34
CA GLY A 76 -14.13 -18.84 -10.07
C GLY A 76 -14.05 -17.32 -10.02
N HIS A 77 -14.93 -16.72 -9.23
CA HIS A 77 -15.10 -15.26 -9.13
C HIS A 77 -14.60 -14.67 -7.81
N TRP A 78 -14.29 -15.53 -6.83
CA TRP A 78 -13.78 -15.10 -5.52
C TRP A 78 -12.26 -15.12 -5.49
N HIS A 79 -11.69 -14.07 -4.91
CA HIS A 79 -10.26 -13.90 -4.73
C HIS A 79 -9.96 -13.41 -3.32
N SER A 80 -9.25 -14.22 -2.57
CA SER A 80 -8.81 -13.87 -1.22
C SER A 80 -7.29 -13.89 -1.11
N GLY A 81 -6.79 -13.04 -0.24
CA GLY A 81 -5.38 -12.93 0.07
C GLY A 81 -5.17 -12.45 1.49
N LEU A 82 -4.09 -12.90 2.11
CA LEU A 82 -3.66 -12.41 3.42
C LEU A 82 -2.16 -12.17 3.40
N GLY A 83 -1.69 -11.33 4.28
CA GLY A 83 -0.26 -11.05 4.39
C GLY A 83 0.05 -10.23 5.62
N GLY A 84 1.31 -9.88 5.72
CA GLY A 84 1.80 -9.01 6.76
C GLY A 84 3.13 -8.40 6.39
N GLY A 85 3.57 -7.48 7.22
CA GLY A 85 4.85 -6.84 7.05
C GLY A 85 5.44 -6.32 8.34
N ILE A 86 6.74 -6.09 8.29
CA ILE A 86 7.51 -5.46 9.35
C ILE A 86 8.08 -4.17 8.79
N THR A 87 7.85 -3.08 9.50
CA THR A 87 8.39 -1.75 9.15
C THR A 87 9.35 -1.29 10.23
N TYR A 88 10.53 -0.84 9.80
CA TYR A 88 11.47 -0.09 10.63
C TYR A 88 11.51 1.36 10.18
N ARG A 89 11.39 2.29 11.13
CA ARG A 89 11.53 3.74 10.93
C ARG A 89 12.77 4.24 11.66
N SER A 90 13.60 5.01 10.96
CA SER A 90 14.78 5.62 11.55
C SER A 90 14.43 6.54 12.74
N PRO A 91 15.32 6.67 13.74
CA PRO A 91 15.08 7.55 14.90
C PRO A 91 14.84 9.02 14.52
N ALA A 92 15.50 9.49 13.46
CA ALA A 92 15.34 10.84 12.93
C ALA A 92 14.06 11.02 12.08
N GLY A 93 13.33 9.94 11.79
CA GLY A 93 12.14 9.96 10.94
C GLY A 93 12.41 10.23 9.45
N SER A 94 13.69 10.28 9.04
CA SER A 94 14.09 10.66 7.68
C SER A 94 13.97 9.53 6.65
N TRP A 95 13.84 8.30 7.12
CA TRP A 95 13.63 7.13 6.27
C TRP A 95 12.92 6.00 7.01
N PHE A 96 12.28 5.12 6.23
CA PHE A 96 11.77 3.85 6.72
C PHE A 96 11.93 2.75 5.65
N ILE A 97 11.93 1.51 6.11
CA ILE A 97 11.92 0.32 5.26
C ILE A 97 10.83 -0.63 5.73
N THR A 98 10.12 -1.23 4.79
CA THR A 98 9.08 -2.24 5.05
C THR A 98 9.38 -3.49 4.25
N LEU A 99 9.38 -4.63 4.93
CA LEU A 99 9.34 -5.96 4.32
C LEU A 99 7.91 -6.48 4.42
N ILE A 100 7.39 -7.00 3.31
CA ILE A 100 6.03 -7.52 3.20
C ILE A 100 6.10 -8.95 2.65
N TYR A 101 5.29 -9.84 3.23
CA TYR A 101 4.99 -11.15 2.68
C TYR A 101 3.47 -11.34 2.62
N ALA A 102 2.99 -11.91 1.52
CA ALA A 102 1.57 -12.19 1.34
C ALA A 102 1.35 -13.50 0.58
N TYR A 103 0.18 -14.10 0.83
CA TYR A 103 -0.28 -15.33 0.23
C TYR A 103 -1.69 -15.15 -0.34
N GLY A 104 -1.84 -15.43 -1.63
CA GLY A 104 -3.10 -15.36 -2.37
C GLY A 104 -3.73 -16.74 -2.39
N VAL A 105 -4.80 -16.94 -1.64
CA VAL A 105 -5.44 -18.25 -1.42
C VAL A 105 -6.02 -18.80 -2.71
N ASP A 106 -6.72 -17.94 -3.46
CA ASP A 106 -7.43 -18.34 -4.68
C ASP A 106 -6.61 -18.11 -5.95
N ALA A 107 -5.40 -17.54 -5.84
CA ALA A 107 -4.56 -17.15 -6.96
C ALA A 107 -4.15 -18.39 -7.77
N ILE A 108 -4.35 -18.37 -9.09
CA ILE A 108 -4.10 -19.53 -9.94
C ILE A 108 -2.66 -19.50 -10.45
N ARG A 109 -1.95 -20.60 -10.26
CA ARG A 109 -0.59 -20.85 -10.77
C ARG A 109 -0.56 -22.20 -11.48
N ASP A 110 0.53 -22.50 -12.18
CA ASP A 110 0.67 -23.75 -12.96
C ASP A 110 0.53 -25.03 -12.13
N HIS A 111 0.77 -24.96 -10.82
CA HIS A 111 0.72 -26.07 -9.87
C HIS A 111 -0.55 -26.09 -9.01
N GLY A 112 -1.55 -25.25 -9.32
CA GLY A 112 -2.81 -25.17 -8.61
C GLY A 112 -3.12 -23.78 -8.05
N ARG A 113 -3.96 -23.73 -7.01
CA ARG A 113 -4.28 -22.48 -6.31
C ARG A 113 -3.25 -22.18 -5.23
N GLY A 114 -2.99 -20.91 -5.01
CA GLY A 114 -1.97 -20.42 -4.08
C GLY A 114 -0.89 -19.63 -4.78
N ALA A 115 -0.61 -18.42 -4.30
CA ALA A 115 0.51 -17.63 -4.79
C ALA A 115 1.21 -16.89 -3.66
N ASN A 116 2.54 -16.79 -3.75
CA ASN A 116 3.36 -16.08 -2.79
C ASN A 116 3.79 -14.73 -3.36
N GLN A 117 3.79 -13.71 -2.53
CA GLN A 117 4.29 -12.38 -2.85
C GLN A 117 5.26 -11.92 -1.77
N ILE A 118 6.40 -11.38 -2.20
CA ILE A 118 7.34 -10.66 -1.34
C ILE A 118 7.42 -9.23 -1.86
N GLY A 119 7.35 -8.26 -0.95
CA GLY A 119 7.48 -6.84 -1.26
C GLY A 119 8.50 -6.17 -0.35
N ILE A 120 9.29 -5.26 -0.92
CA ILE A 120 10.20 -4.40 -0.17
C ILE A 120 9.87 -2.96 -0.54
N LEU A 121 9.61 -2.12 0.45
CA LEU A 121 9.43 -0.69 0.29
C LEU A 121 10.53 0.03 1.06
N PHE A 122 11.24 0.92 0.39
CA PHE A 122 12.15 1.87 1.02
C PHE A 122 11.68 3.27 0.68
N GLN A 123 11.57 4.13 1.68
CA GLN A 123 11.22 5.53 1.48
C GLN A 123 12.18 6.42 2.26
N TYR A 124 12.62 7.49 1.59
CA TYR A 124 13.51 8.50 2.13
C TYR A 124 12.85 9.87 1.99
N ASP A 125 12.78 10.62 3.09
CA ASP A 125 12.33 12.00 3.13
C ASP A 125 13.52 12.93 2.82
N LEU A 126 13.52 13.50 1.61
CA LEU A 126 14.56 14.43 1.15
C LEU A 126 14.50 15.78 1.89
N GLU A 127 13.33 16.20 2.38
CA GLU A 127 13.14 17.45 3.13
C GLU A 127 13.59 17.34 4.59
N ALA A 128 13.78 16.13 5.11
CA ALA A 128 14.36 15.91 6.43
C ALA A 128 15.77 16.56 6.56
N LYS A 129 16.52 16.67 5.45
CA LYS A 129 17.78 17.44 5.39
C LYS A 129 17.56 18.96 5.37
N ALA A 130 16.47 19.47 4.79
CA ALA A 130 16.18 20.90 4.74
C ALA A 130 15.86 21.48 6.13
N LYS A 131 15.35 20.66 7.06
CA LYS A 131 15.15 21.03 8.47
C LYS A 131 16.45 21.32 9.23
N TRP A 132 17.59 20.83 8.76
CA TRP A 132 18.91 21.19 9.31
C TRP A 132 19.43 22.54 8.83
N PHE A 133 18.96 23.03 7.67
CA PHE A 133 19.42 24.27 7.03
C PHE A 133 18.39 25.41 7.02
N SER A 134 17.16 25.15 7.45
CA SER A 134 16.09 26.15 7.45
C SER A 134 15.57 26.37 8.88
N PRO A 135 15.65 27.59 9.45
CA PRO A 135 14.98 27.87 10.71
C PRO A 135 13.49 27.61 10.53
N ALA A 136 12.92 26.78 11.40
CA ALA A 136 11.54 26.31 11.32
C ALA A 136 10.56 27.47 11.09
N VAL A 137 10.09 27.62 9.85
CA VAL A 137 8.93 28.47 9.55
C VAL A 137 7.71 27.62 9.87
N SER A 138 7.24 27.74 11.12
CA SER A 138 5.96 27.14 11.50
C SER A 138 4.85 27.87 10.75
N PRO A 139 3.98 27.17 9.99
CA PRO A 139 2.83 27.78 9.32
C PRO A 139 1.80 28.37 10.32
N TYR A 140 1.96 28.09 11.61
CA TYR A 140 1.15 28.66 12.70
C TYR A 140 1.80 29.88 13.37
N ARG A 141 2.98 30.34 12.93
CA ARG A 141 3.65 31.53 13.48
C ARG A 141 3.65 32.67 12.47
N SER A 142 2.80 33.66 12.73
CA SER A 142 2.80 34.95 12.05
C SER A 142 3.98 35.81 12.54
N ARG A 143 4.98 36.04 11.69
CA ARG A 143 6.09 36.98 11.96
C ARG A 143 5.60 38.41 12.21
N GLY A 144 4.44 38.77 11.66
CA GLY A 144 3.83 40.09 11.85
C GLY A 144 3.23 40.26 13.24
N ALA A 145 2.61 39.21 13.79
CA ALA A 145 2.02 39.25 15.13
C ALA A 145 3.09 39.33 16.22
N GLU A 146 4.21 38.62 16.09
CA GLU A 146 5.32 38.69 17.06
C GLU A 146 5.98 40.08 17.13
N ARG A 147 5.90 40.89 16.07
CA ARG A 147 6.42 42.26 16.06
C ARG A 147 5.52 43.27 16.78
N LEU A 148 4.23 42.97 16.90
CA LEU A 148 3.23 43.86 17.53
C LEU A 148 3.19 43.74 19.05
N PHE A 149 3.69 42.64 19.61
CA PHE A 149 3.71 42.36 21.06
C PHE A 149 5.11 42.45 21.68
N ARG A 150 6.03 43.08 20.95
CA ARG A 150 7.42 43.28 21.38
C ARG A 150 7.76 44.76 21.37
N ASP A 151 6.93 45.54 22.06
CA ASP A 151 7.23 46.87 22.62
C ASP A 151 6.76 46.87 24.08
#